data_AF-A0A7M7MZ96-F1
#
_entry.id   AF-A0A7M7MZ96-F1
#
_cell.length_a   1.000
_cell.length_b   1.000
_cell.length_c   1.000
_cell.angle_alpha   90.00
_cell.angle_beta   90.00
_cell.angle_gamma   90.00
#
_symmetry.space_group_name_H-M   'P 1'
#
loop_
_entity.id
_entity.type
_entity.pdbx_description
1 polymer ?
#
loop_
_entity_poly.entity_id
_entity_poly.type
_entity_poly.pdbx_seq_one_letter_code
_entity_poly.pdbx_strand_id
1 'polypeptide(L)'
;MLLTPTADVTSFADSDPHFMVEILHSGLTVCFDINGDPGDVFNLLSDPKLNLRVSAYVIPVKHDGIPGSSRNNTYFGKIGVLLGTDRYLILTPDTIEVNNEAFKLGWDDHLSMRVGDFVVHVRNKHQVVIAHGDDVVVVIMAHRVKHGNIFLAERERATDRSRRVDHLGFYVEEGKGLAEDVHGLIGQFYRKTEVLVSRPVVDATDPFDEPLPLSSPDQNATLSIDDRQVPVTLMNRHIPLIRDYKECWHAADNAKGLIEGDYTDYKLPYLNARPAA
;
A
#
# COMPACT_ATOMS: atom_id res chain seq x y z
N MET A 1 -0.84 -5.66 30.34
CA MET A 1 0.21 -6.51 29.75
C MET A 1 0.41 -6.01 28.33
N LEU A 2 1.45 -5.22 28.08
CA LEU A 2 1.74 -4.72 26.74
C LEU A 2 2.44 -5.83 25.97
N LEU A 3 1.65 -6.64 25.26
CA LEU A 3 2.19 -7.37 24.12
C LEU A 3 2.55 -6.29 23.10
N THR A 4 3.84 -6.18 22.78
CA THR A 4 4.28 -5.62 21.51
C THR A 4 4.33 -6.80 20.55
N PRO A 5 3.36 -6.96 19.62
CA PRO A 5 3.63 -7.75 18.44
C PRO A 5 4.86 -7.16 17.76
N THR A 6 5.70 -7.98 17.16
CA THR A 6 6.38 -7.55 15.95
C THR A 6 5.29 -7.14 14.98
N ALA A 7 5.32 -5.87 14.53
CA ALA A 7 4.28 -5.35 13.63
C ALA A 7 4.50 -5.94 12.23
N ASP A 8 4.02 -7.16 12.04
CA ASP A 8 4.16 -7.88 10.78
C ASP A 8 3.20 -7.26 9.76
N VAL A 9 3.78 -6.56 8.77
CA VAL A 9 3.00 -5.90 7.72
C VAL A 9 2.49 -6.95 6.73
N THR A 10 1.19 -7.22 6.79
CA THR A 10 0.50 -8.13 5.87
C THR A 10 0.20 -7.46 4.53
N SER A 11 -0.01 -6.14 4.49
CA SER A 11 -0.25 -5.42 3.23
C SER A 11 0.14 -3.95 3.31
N PHE A 12 0.54 -3.35 2.18
CA PHE A 12 0.72 -1.90 2.10
C PHE A 12 0.57 -1.33 0.68
N ALA A 13 0.35 -0.01 0.63
CA ALA A 13 0.54 0.83 -0.54
C ALA A 13 1.20 2.15 -0.12
N ASP A 14 2.43 2.40 -0.58
CA ASP A 14 3.29 3.54 -0.18
C ASP A 14 4.26 3.89 -1.32
N SER A 15 5.10 4.92 -1.23
CA SER A 15 5.80 5.52 -2.39
C SER A 15 4.77 5.99 -3.44
N ASP A 16 4.93 6.08 -4.77
CA ASP A 16 5.69 5.41 -5.84
C ASP A 16 4.61 4.94 -6.90
N PRO A 17 3.30 4.78 -6.57
CA PRO A 17 2.73 4.05 -5.43
C PRO A 17 2.87 2.53 -5.63
N HIS A 18 3.57 1.96 -4.67
CA HIS A 18 4.16 0.64 -4.63
C HIS A 18 3.32 -0.25 -3.70
N PHE A 19 2.61 -1.22 -4.27
CA PHE A 19 1.72 -2.13 -3.54
C PHE A 19 2.43 -3.44 -3.17
N MET A 20 2.10 -4.01 -2.02
CA MET A 20 2.50 -5.37 -1.62
C MET A 20 1.40 -5.97 -0.76
N VAL A 21 1.06 -7.24 -1.00
CA VAL A 21 0.00 -7.95 -0.26
C VAL A 21 0.42 -9.39 0.01
N GLU A 22 0.33 -9.79 1.27
CA GLU A 22 0.42 -11.19 1.70
C GLU A 22 -0.95 -11.85 1.62
N ILE A 23 -0.99 -13.01 0.97
CA ILE A 23 -2.20 -13.80 0.74
C ILE A 23 -2.26 -14.86 1.83
N LEU A 24 -2.99 -14.54 2.91
CA LEU A 24 -2.96 -15.25 4.20
C LEU A 24 -3.08 -16.78 4.09
N HIS A 25 -3.92 -17.28 3.18
CA HIS A 25 -4.16 -18.72 3.00
C HIS A 25 -3.00 -19.49 2.36
N SER A 26 -2.18 -18.84 1.53
CA SER A 26 -1.07 -19.47 0.81
C SER A 26 0.31 -19.07 1.35
N GLY A 27 0.38 -18.00 2.17
CA GLY A 27 1.64 -17.38 2.61
C GLY A 27 2.42 -16.69 1.49
N LEU A 28 1.86 -16.62 0.27
CA LEU A 28 2.50 -15.96 -0.86
C LEU A 28 2.38 -14.44 -0.70
N THR A 29 3.49 -13.73 -0.97
CA THR A 29 3.49 -12.28 -1.07
C THR A 29 3.51 -11.88 -2.54
N VAL A 30 2.55 -11.07 -2.96
CA VAL A 30 2.49 -10.43 -4.29
C VAL A 30 2.83 -8.96 -4.17
N CYS A 31 3.41 -8.39 -5.22
CA CYS A 31 3.67 -6.96 -5.32
C CYS A 31 3.36 -6.45 -6.72
N PHE A 32 3.00 -5.18 -6.82
CA PHE A 32 2.63 -4.53 -8.08
C PHE A 32 2.69 -3.01 -7.90
N ASP A 33 2.56 -2.30 -9.00
CA ASP A 33 2.51 -0.83 -9.06
C ASP A 33 1.22 -0.42 -9.77
N ILE A 34 0.54 0.63 -9.28
CA ILE A 34 -0.63 1.22 -9.95
C ILE A 34 -0.27 2.65 -10.36
N ASN A 35 -0.06 2.87 -11.65
CA ASN A 35 0.31 4.17 -12.19
C ASN A 35 -0.92 5.08 -12.31
N GLY A 36 -1.27 5.76 -11.21
CA GLY A 36 -2.31 6.79 -11.19
C GLY A 36 -1.81 8.16 -11.63
N ASP A 37 -2.71 8.93 -12.23
CA ASP A 37 -2.50 10.31 -12.62
C ASP A 37 -2.70 11.27 -11.43
N PRO A 38 -2.00 12.41 -11.39
CA PRO A 38 -2.26 13.47 -10.42
C PRO A 38 -3.73 13.92 -10.43
N GLY A 39 -4.41 13.80 -9.29
CA GLY A 39 -5.85 14.07 -9.15
C GLY A 39 -6.73 12.81 -9.04
N ASP A 40 -6.21 11.63 -9.39
CA ASP A 40 -6.91 10.36 -9.14
C ASP A 40 -7.19 10.16 -7.64
N VAL A 41 -8.28 9.46 -7.33
CA VAL A 41 -8.55 8.89 -6.01
C VAL A 41 -8.75 7.40 -6.16
N PHE A 42 -7.99 6.58 -5.44
CA PHE A 42 -8.17 5.11 -5.45
C PHE A 42 -8.85 4.59 -4.19
N ASN A 43 -9.68 3.56 -4.36
CA ASN A 43 -10.21 2.73 -3.29
C ASN A 43 -9.17 1.68 -2.84
N LEU A 44 -8.51 1.89 -1.71
CA LEU A 44 -7.49 0.97 -1.20
C LEU A 44 -8.13 -0.22 -0.47
N LEU A 45 -9.09 0.05 0.42
CA LEU A 45 -9.81 -0.94 1.21
C LEU A 45 -11.24 -0.48 1.48
N SER A 46 -12.21 -1.38 1.38
CA SER A 46 -13.61 -1.14 1.71
C SER A 46 -14.21 -2.40 2.32
N ASP A 47 -14.39 -2.39 3.63
CA ASP A 47 -15.09 -3.42 4.40
C ASP A 47 -16.52 -2.94 4.71
N PRO A 48 -17.56 -3.60 4.17
CA PRO A 48 -18.95 -3.18 4.37
C PRO A 48 -19.51 -3.59 5.74
N LYS A 49 -18.97 -4.64 6.37
CA LYS A 49 -19.42 -5.15 7.68
C LYS A 49 -18.99 -4.22 8.81
N LEU A 50 -17.73 -3.77 8.76
CA LEU A 50 -17.15 -2.81 9.71
C LEU A 50 -17.45 -1.35 9.35
N ASN A 51 -17.99 -1.10 8.14
CA ASN A 51 -18.09 0.23 7.53
C ASN A 51 -16.75 0.98 7.57
N LEU A 52 -15.66 0.24 7.29
CA LEU A 52 -14.31 0.78 7.16
C LEU A 52 -14.01 1.02 5.68
N ARG A 53 -13.73 2.27 5.30
CA ARG A 53 -13.28 2.58 3.93
C ARG A 53 -12.02 3.41 3.96
N VAL A 54 -11.08 3.12 3.08
CA VAL A 54 -9.81 3.81 2.92
C VAL A 54 -9.63 4.16 1.46
N SER A 55 -9.47 5.45 1.17
CA SER A 55 -9.12 5.95 -0.16
C SER A 55 -7.95 6.92 -0.12
N ALA A 56 -7.20 6.98 -1.21
CA ALA A 56 -6.01 7.81 -1.32
C ALA A 56 -6.05 8.69 -2.57
N TYR A 57 -5.76 9.98 -2.40
CA TYR A 57 -5.68 10.99 -3.45
C TYR A 57 -4.23 11.14 -3.94
N VAL A 58 -4.06 11.11 -5.26
CA VAL A 58 -2.77 11.05 -5.95
C VAL A 58 -2.25 12.46 -6.24
N ILE A 59 -0.99 12.73 -5.87
CA ILE A 59 -0.26 13.98 -6.12
C ILE A 59 0.99 13.73 -7.00
N PRO A 60 1.45 14.73 -7.78
CA PRO A 60 2.63 14.58 -8.61
C PRO A 60 3.92 14.73 -7.82
N VAL A 61 4.95 13.97 -8.19
CA VAL A 61 6.34 14.25 -7.77
C VAL A 61 6.88 15.42 -8.59
N LYS A 62 7.33 16.48 -7.90
CA LYS A 62 8.03 17.59 -8.55
C LYS A 62 9.46 17.18 -8.90
N HIS A 63 9.69 16.83 -10.16
CA HIS A 63 11.03 16.70 -10.72
C HIS A 63 11.55 18.08 -11.12
N ASP A 64 12.49 18.64 -10.33
CA ASP A 64 13.17 19.88 -10.67
C ASP A 64 14.09 19.70 -11.90
N GLY A 65 13.51 19.84 -13.10
CA GLY A 65 14.23 20.20 -14.32
C GLY A 65 15.23 19.17 -14.87
N ILE A 66 15.04 17.86 -14.64
CA ILE A 66 15.84 16.81 -15.30
C ILE A 66 15.25 16.51 -16.69
N PRO A 67 15.92 16.88 -17.81
CA PRO A 67 15.44 16.52 -19.14
C PRO A 67 15.58 15.00 -19.34
N GLY A 68 14.51 14.32 -19.76
CA GLY A 68 14.53 12.88 -20.04
C GLY A 68 13.99 11.97 -18.93
N SER A 69 13.53 12.50 -17.79
CA SER A 69 12.72 11.71 -16.84
C SER A 69 11.32 11.47 -17.42
N SER A 70 11.09 10.30 -18.01
CA SER A 70 9.82 9.95 -18.68
C SER A 70 8.73 9.42 -17.75
N ARG A 71 9.05 9.08 -16.50
CA ARG A 71 8.05 8.72 -15.49
C ARG A 71 7.61 9.95 -14.70
N ASN A 72 6.32 10.23 -14.76
CA ASN A 72 5.64 11.07 -13.79
C ASN A 72 5.39 10.21 -12.54
N ASN A 73 6.36 10.14 -11.61
CA ASN A 73 6.12 9.44 -10.35
C ASN A 73 5.00 10.15 -9.59
N THR A 74 4.15 9.38 -8.90
CA THR A 74 3.05 9.91 -8.11
C THR A 74 3.01 9.31 -6.70
N TYR A 75 2.43 10.08 -5.78
CA TYR A 75 2.39 9.79 -4.35
C TYR A 75 0.97 9.94 -3.79
N PHE A 76 0.65 9.25 -2.70
CA PHE A 76 -0.57 9.55 -1.95
C PHE A 76 -0.36 10.81 -1.10
N GLY A 77 -0.97 11.92 -1.50
CA GLY A 77 -0.85 13.21 -0.80
C GLY A 77 -1.90 13.42 0.28
N LYS A 78 -2.99 12.64 0.24
CA LYS A 78 -4.08 12.71 1.21
C LYS A 78 -4.79 11.36 1.27
N ILE A 79 -5.07 10.87 2.48
CA ILE A 79 -5.81 9.63 2.71
C ILE A 79 -7.09 9.96 3.47
N GLY A 80 -8.22 9.45 2.98
CA GLY A 80 -9.52 9.54 3.62
C GLY A 80 -9.89 8.19 4.22
N VAL A 81 -10.37 8.20 5.47
CA VAL A 81 -10.81 6.99 6.17
C VAL A 81 -12.22 7.18 6.72
N LEU A 82 -13.18 6.37 6.27
CA LEU A 82 -14.50 6.23 6.91
C LEU A 82 -14.39 5.19 8.04
N LEU A 83 -14.96 5.51 9.21
CA LEU A 83 -14.97 4.67 10.41
C LEU A 83 -16.40 4.53 10.92
N GLY A 84 -17.05 3.39 10.65
CA GLY A 84 -18.44 3.20 11.04
C GLY A 84 -19.39 4.05 10.17
N THR A 85 -20.50 4.49 10.75
CA THR A 85 -21.61 5.11 9.99
C THR A 85 -21.52 6.63 9.83
N ASP A 86 -20.83 7.35 10.72
CA ASP A 86 -20.88 8.82 10.77
C ASP A 86 -19.55 9.50 11.19
N ARG A 87 -18.44 8.74 11.20
CA ARG A 87 -17.12 9.25 11.59
C ARG A 87 -16.09 9.04 10.50
N TYR A 88 -15.17 9.99 10.37
CA TYR A 88 -14.11 9.89 9.39
C TYR A 88 -12.90 10.76 9.69
N LEU A 89 -11.79 10.37 9.06
CA LEU A 89 -10.51 11.06 9.10
C LEU A 89 -10.14 11.52 7.69
N ILE A 90 -9.58 12.72 7.58
CA ILE A 90 -8.83 13.17 6.40
C ILE A 90 -7.40 13.46 6.85
N LEU A 91 -6.45 12.69 6.34
CA LEU A 91 -5.04 12.79 6.69
C LEU A 91 -4.26 13.41 5.54
N THR A 92 -3.38 14.35 5.86
CA THR A 92 -2.31 14.88 5.00
C THR A 92 -0.99 14.77 5.75
N PRO A 93 0.19 14.91 5.12
CA PRO A 93 1.46 14.89 5.83
C PRO A 93 1.60 15.96 6.94
N ASP A 94 0.82 17.04 6.86
CA ASP A 94 0.80 18.13 7.84
C ASP A 94 -0.27 17.95 8.93
N THR A 95 -1.48 17.55 8.54
CA THR A 95 -2.67 17.58 9.40
C THR A 95 -3.45 16.27 9.43
N ILE A 96 -4.10 16.01 10.56
CA ILE A 96 -5.12 14.97 10.74
C ILE A 96 -6.43 15.68 11.09
N GLU A 97 -7.43 15.61 10.23
CA GLU A 97 -8.74 16.23 10.43
C GLU A 97 -9.79 15.18 10.75
N VAL A 98 -10.56 15.37 11.83
CA VAL A 98 -11.64 14.48 12.25
C VAL A 98 -12.98 15.11 11.89
N ASN A 99 -13.85 14.36 11.21
CA ASN A 99 -15.19 14.76 10.77
C ASN A 99 -15.23 16.10 10.03
N ASN A 100 -14.23 16.41 9.20
CA ASN A 100 -14.09 17.67 8.44
C ASN A 100 -14.15 18.91 9.36
N GLU A 101 -13.03 19.20 10.01
CA GLU A 101 -12.76 20.39 10.82
C GLU A 101 -13.39 20.45 12.22
N ALA A 102 -14.19 19.46 12.65
CA ALA A 102 -14.62 19.38 14.05
C ALA A 102 -13.41 19.33 15.02
N PHE A 103 -12.34 18.64 14.59
CA PHE A 103 -11.02 18.71 15.21
C PHE A 103 -9.94 18.71 14.12
N LYS A 104 -8.88 19.52 14.30
CA LYS A 104 -7.64 19.46 13.51
C LYS A 104 -6.48 19.20 14.46
N LEU A 105 -5.64 18.25 14.10
CA LEU A 105 -4.56 17.73 14.93
C LEU A 105 -3.26 17.72 14.12
N GLY A 106 -2.15 17.96 14.82
CA GLY A 106 -0.81 17.70 14.30
C GLY A 106 -0.40 16.25 14.54
N TRP A 107 0.50 15.74 13.72
CA TRP A 107 1.10 14.41 13.92
C TRP A 107 1.92 14.31 15.21
N ASP A 108 2.30 15.43 15.82
CA ASP A 108 2.98 15.49 17.12
C ASP A 108 2.03 15.42 18.33
N ASP A 109 0.71 15.47 18.12
CA ASP A 109 -0.28 15.44 19.20
C ASP A 109 -0.40 14.02 19.78
N HIS A 110 -0.29 13.90 21.11
CA HIS A 110 -0.50 12.64 21.82
C HIS A 110 -2.00 12.33 21.97
N LEU A 111 -2.65 12.00 20.84
CA LEU A 111 -4.06 11.64 20.81
C LEU A 111 -4.27 10.12 20.83
N SER A 112 -5.16 9.70 21.72
CA SER A 112 -5.87 8.43 21.70
C SER A 112 -7.37 8.74 21.80
N MET A 113 -8.16 8.40 20.78
CA MET A 113 -9.61 8.57 20.81
C MET A 113 -10.35 7.33 20.34
N ARG A 114 -11.49 7.03 20.97
CA ARG A 114 -12.43 6.03 20.48
C ARG A 114 -13.42 6.69 19.52
N VAL A 115 -13.59 6.07 18.35
CA VAL A 115 -14.40 6.56 17.22
C VAL A 115 -15.37 5.43 16.85
N GLY A 116 -16.52 5.41 17.50
CA GLY A 116 -17.43 4.26 17.45
C GLY A 116 -16.78 3.04 18.13
N ASP A 117 -16.57 1.96 17.36
CA ASP A 117 -15.84 0.77 17.81
C ASP A 117 -14.37 0.73 17.40
N PHE A 118 -13.93 1.73 16.62
CA PHE A 118 -12.52 1.93 16.30
C PHE A 118 -11.81 2.70 17.41
N VAL A 119 -10.52 2.46 17.60
CA VAL A 119 -9.63 3.30 18.39
C VAL A 119 -8.55 3.87 17.48
N VAL A 120 -8.40 5.19 17.51
CA VAL A 120 -7.45 5.96 16.70
C VAL A 120 -6.36 6.50 17.60
N HIS A 121 -5.10 6.19 17.29
CA HIS A 121 -3.93 6.56 18.06
C HIS A 121 -2.87 7.21 17.17
N VAL A 122 -2.34 8.36 17.59
CA VAL A 122 -1.15 8.95 16.97
C VAL A 122 0.10 8.34 17.60
N ARG A 123 0.92 7.67 16.79
CA ARG A 123 2.12 6.91 17.17
C ARG A 123 3.37 7.55 16.55
N ASN A 124 4.47 7.58 17.31
CA ASN A 124 5.81 7.96 16.82
C ASN A 124 5.97 9.33 16.11
N LYS A 125 5.02 10.26 16.26
CA LYS A 125 4.99 11.58 15.58
C LYS A 125 4.78 11.54 14.05
N HIS A 126 4.50 10.37 13.48
CA HIS A 126 4.37 10.19 12.02
C HIS A 126 3.52 8.96 11.62
N GLN A 127 2.78 8.35 12.55
CA GLN A 127 1.86 7.23 12.29
C GLN A 127 0.50 7.54 12.92
N VAL A 128 -0.59 7.23 12.22
CA VAL A 128 -1.93 7.09 12.78
C VAL A 128 -2.30 5.62 12.70
N VAL A 129 -2.46 4.99 13.86
CA VAL A 129 -2.92 3.61 14.01
C VAL A 129 -4.42 3.63 14.25
N ILE A 130 -5.16 2.79 13.52
CA ILE A 130 -6.61 2.63 13.62
C ILE A 130 -6.88 1.14 13.86
N ALA A 131 -7.43 0.82 15.02
CA ALA A 131 -7.70 -0.56 15.42
C ALA A 131 -9.19 -0.79 15.68
N HIS A 132 -9.71 -1.95 15.24
CA HIS A 132 -11.03 -2.46 15.61
C HIS A 132 -10.84 -3.80 16.36
N GLY A 133 -10.74 -3.69 17.69
CA GLY A 133 -10.28 -4.80 18.52
C GLY A 133 -8.84 -5.22 18.17
N ASP A 134 -8.54 -6.50 18.36
CA ASP A 134 -7.25 -7.11 18.02
C ASP A 134 -7.29 -7.83 16.64
N ASP A 135 -8.37 -7.66 15.87
CA ASP A 135 -8.64 -8.41 14.63
C ASP A 135 -8.47 -7.59 13.34
N VAL A 136 -8.48 -6.26 13.43
CA VAL A 136 -8.15 -5.36 12.31
C VAL A 136 -7.34 -4.19 12.84
N VAL A 137 -6.12 -4.01 12.34
CA VAL A 137 -5.22 -2.89 12.65
C VAL A 137 -4.64 -2.36 11.36
N VAL A 138 -4.98 -1.10 11.04
CA VAL A 138 -4.42 -0.39 9.89
C VAL A 138 -3.62 0.82 10.34
N VAL A 139 -2.56 1.16 9.60
CA VAL A 139 -1.65 2.26 9.92
C VAL A 139 -1.49 3.17 8.71
N ILE A 140 -1.59 4.47 8.95
CA ILE A 140 -1.24 5.49 7.96
C ILE A 140 0.06 6.16 8.42
N MET A 141 1.07 6.14 7.58
CA MET A 141 2.41 6.68 7.86
C MET A 141 2.62 7.97 7.05
N ALA A 142 3.11 9.03 7.70
CA ALA A 142 3.55 10.24 7.01
C ALA A 142 5.06 10.21 6.73
N HIS A 143 5.43 10.35 5.45
CA HIS A 143 6.80 10.54 4.99
C HIS A 143 7.05 12.02 4.80
N ARG A 144 7.74 12.62 5.78
CA ARG A 144 8.15 14.02 5.76
C ARG A 144 9.61 14.13 5.32
N VAL A 145 9.87 14.91 4.27
CA VAL A 145 11.20 15.13 3.74
C VAL A 145 11.98 16.03 4.71
N LYS A 146 13.08 15.52 5.26
CA LYS A 146 13.93 16.33 6.14
C LYS A 146 14.61 17.45 5.35
N HIS A 147 14.13 18.67 5.56
CA HIS A 147 14.78 19.93 5.18
C HIS A 147 16.06 20.18 6.01
N GLY A 148 17.01 19.25 5.98
CA GLY A 148 18.32 19.41 6.59
C GLY A 148 19.14 20.46 5.84
N ASN A 149 19.90 21.27 6.59
CA ASN A 149 20.66 22.42 6.11
C ASN A 149 21.36 22.17 4.76
N ILE A 150 20.97 22.95 3.75
CA ILE A 150 21.40 22.82 2.34
C ILE A 150 22.93 22.81 2.19
N PHE A 151 23.65 23.48 3.09
CA PHE A 151 25.11 23.65 3.06
C PHE A 151 25.97 22.39 3.30
N LEU A 152 25.44 21.29 3.81
CA LEU A 152 26.21 20.05 4.00
C LEU A 152 25.83 18.92 3.03
N ALA A 153 24.77 19.10 2.23
CA ALA A 153 24.20 18.05 1.40
C ALA A 153 24.87 17.89 0.01
N GLU A 154 25.85 18.73 -0.33
CA GLU A 154 26.43 18.80 -1.69
C GLU A 154 27.34 17.61 -2.07
N ARG A 155 27.87 16.83 -1.09
CA ARG A 155 28.81 15.73 -1.38
C ARG A 155 28.20 14.32 -1.44
N GLU A 156 27.01 14.08 -0.91
CA GLU A 156 26.40 12.73 -0.88
C GLU A 156 25.16 12.57 -1.77
N ARG A 157 24.42 13.65 -2.07
CA ARG A 157 23.19 13.57 -2.88
C ARG A 157 23.47 13.66 -4.38
N ALA A 158 23.97 12.58 -4.98
CA ALA A 158 23.92 12.38 -6.44
C ALA A 158 22.85 11.34 -6.86
N THR A 159 22.57 10.36 -6.00
CA THR A 159 21.72 9.19 -6.32
C THR A 159 20.29 9.27 -5.77
N ASP A 160 20.04 9.99 -4.67
CA ASP A 160 18.70 10.16 -4.09
C ASP A 160 18.24 11.63 -4.13
N ARG A 161 17.86 12.09 -5.33
CA ARG A 161 17.26 13.42 -5.58
C ARG A 161 15.76 13.38 -5.86
N SER A 162 15.15 12.19 -5.82
CA SER A 162 13.77 11.94 -6.27
C SER A 162 12.69 12.19 -5.21
N ARG A 163 13.05 12.35 -3.94
CA ARG A 163 12.11 12.41 -2.81
C ARG A 163 12.08 13.78 -2.16
N ARG A 164 11.31 14.70 -2.75
CA ARG A 164 11.11 16.09 -2.27
C ARG A 164 9.65 16.49 -2.08
N VAL A 165 8.76 15.51 -2.02
CA VAL A 165 7.34 15.73 -1.78
C VAL A 165 6.91 14.85 -0.61
N ASP A 166 6.34 15.49 0.41
CA ASP A 166 5.78 14.82 1.56
C ASP A 166 4.55 14.01 1.14
N HIS A 167 4.45 12.77 1.62
CA HIS A 167 3.44 11.82 1.19
C HIS A 167 3.01 10.89 2.33
N LEU A 168 2.03 10.04 2.05
CA LEU A 168 1.46 9.08 2.97
C LEU A 168 1.59 7.66 2.43
N GLY A 169 1.79 6.71 3.35
CA GLY A 169 1.62 5.28 3.10
C GLY A 169 0.44 4.71 3.87
N PHE A 170 -0.25 3.73 3.29
CA PHE A 170 -1.28 2.95 3.94
C PHE A 170 -0.81 1.52 4.16
N TYR A 171 -1.04 0.99 5.36
CA TYR A 171 -0.57 -0.30 5.84
C TYR A 171 -1.68 -1.06 6.55
N VAL A 172 -1.65 -2.39 6.44
CA VAL A 172 -2.40 -3.32 7.28
C VAL A 172 -1.37 -4.07 8.13
N GLU A 173 -1.42 -3.88 9.46
CA GLU A 173 -0.65 -4.66 10.45
C GLU A 173 -1.45 -5.92 10.86
N GLU A 174 -2.77 -5.88 10.80
CA GLU A 174 -3.66 -7.03 11.06
C GLU A 174 -4.97 -6.86 10.29
N GLY A 175 -5.49 -7.96 9.72
CA GLY A 175 -6.70 -7.97 8.89
C GLY A 175 -7.55 -9.23 8.97
N LYS A 176 -7.26 -10.16 9.90
CA LYS A 176 -8.03 -11.42 10.08
C LYS A 176 -9.52 -11.21 10.40
N GLY A 177 -9.90 -10.03 10.90
CA GLY A 177 -11.29 -9.65 11.19
C GLY A 177 -12.03 -8.94 10.06
N LEU A 178 -11.39 -8.73 8.90
CA LEU A 178 -12.05 -8.15 7.72
C LEU A 178 -13.14 -9.11 7.18
N ALA A 179 -14.14 -8.54 6.53
CA ALA A 179 -15.29 -9.27 5.99
C ALA A 179 -14.95 -10.12 4.75
N GLU A 180 -15.72 -11.19 4.51
CA GLU A 180 -15.59 -12.06 3.33
C GLU A 180 -15.86 -11.34 1.99
N ASP A 181 -16.48 -10.16 2.04
CA ASP A 181 -16.77 -9.27 0.91
C ASP A 181 -15.93 -7.97 0.91
N VAL A 182 -14.85 -7.91 1.72
CA VAL A 182 -13.91 -6.78 1.73
C VAL A 182 -13.25 -6.58 0.36
N HIS A 183 -13.23 -5.34 -0.12
CA HIS A 183 -12.78 -5.01 -1.49
C HIS A 183 -11.80 -3.83 -1.52
N GLY A 184 -11.35 -3.44 -2.70
CA GLY A 184 -10.32 -2.41 -2.93
C GLY A 184 -9.02 -2.99 -3.49
N LEU A 185 -8.08 -2.12 -3.86
CA LEU A 185 -6.77 -2.52 -4.42
C LEU A 185 -5.95 -3.41 -3.47
N ILE A 186 -6.16 -3.31 -2.15
CA ILE A 186 -5.61 -4.23 -1.15
C ILE A 186 -6.68 -5.20 -0.65
N GLY A 187 -7.88 -4.71 -0.33
CA GLY A 187 -8.92 -5.51 0.34
C GLY A 187 -9.28 -6.80 -0.41
N GLN A 188 -9.37 -6.78 -1.73
CA GLN A 188 -9.77 -7.95 -2.53
C GLN A 188 -8.91 -9.21 -2.30
N PHE A 189 -7.64 -9.06 -1.88
CA PHE A 189 -6.73 -10.18 -1.67
C PHE A 189 -7.00 -10.95 -0.37
N TYR A 190 -7.66 -10.34 0.61
CA TYR A 190 -8.09 -11.01 1.85
C TYR A 190 -9.17 -12.06 1.59
N ARG A 191 -9.86 -11.96 0.44
CA ARG A 191 -10.85 -12.93 -0.05
C ARG A 191 -10.23 -14.12 -0.78
N LYS A 192 -8.92 -14.12 -1.03
CA LYS A 192 -8.24 -15.11 -1.87
C LYS A 192 -7.75 -16.29 -1.04
N THR A 193 -8.21 -17.47 -1.42
CA THR A 193 -7.91 -18.74 -0.77
C THR A 193 -6.97 -19.60 -1.61
N GLU A 194 -7.20 -19.64 -2.93
CA GLU A 194 -6.44 -20.45 -3.89
C GLU A 194 -5.55 -19.55 -4.75
N VAL A 195 -4.29 -19.41 -4.32
CA VAL A 195 -3.24 -18.76 -5.12
C VAL A 195 -2.01 -19.64 -5.16
N LEU A 196 -1.54 -19.93 -6.38
CA LEU A 196 -0.46 -20.86 -6.67
C LEU A 196 0.54 -20.21 -7.63
N VAL A 197 1.81 -20.59 -7.55
CA VAL A 197 2.84 -20.15 -8.50
C VAL A 197 3.46 -21.38 -9.17
N SER A 198 3.33 -21.45 -10.49
CA SER A 198 3.97 -22.46 -11.34
C SER A 198 5.13 -21.83 -12.11
N ARG A 199 6.30 -22.46 -12.07
CA ARG A 199 7.45 -22.06 -12.88
C ARG A 199 7.42 -22.80 -14.22
N PRO A 200 8.02 -22.25 -15.31
CA PRO A 200 8.20 -22.99 -16.55
C PRO A 200 8.94 -24.30 -16.28
N VAL A 201 8.43 -25.41 -16.81
CA VAL A 201 9.17 -26.68 -16.80
C VAL A 201 10.12 -26.63 -17.99
N VAL A 202 11.44 -26.63 -17.73
CA VAL A 202 12.44 -26.80 -18.78
C VAL A 202 12.28 -28.23 -19.33
N ASP A 203 12.07 -28.36 -20.64
CA ASP A 203 11.83 -29.66 -21.26
C ASP A 203 13.13 -30.47 -21.33
N ALA A 204 13.32 -31.36 -20.37
CA ALA A 204 14.51 -32.21 -20.25
C ALA A 204 14.67 -33.23 -21.39
N THR A 205 13.90 -33.13 -22.47
CA THR A 205 13.98 -33.99 -23.66
C THR A 205 14.61 -33.32 -24.90
N ASP A 206 14.80 -31.98 -24.91
CA ASP A 206 15.57 -31.32 -25.96
C ASP A 206 17.07 -31.32 -25.61
N PRO A 207 17.94 -31.99 -26.40
CA PRO A 207 19.39 -32.01 -26.14
C PRO A 207 20.11 -30.67 -26.39
N PHE A 208 19.40 -29.61 -26.81
CA PHE A 208 19.93 -28.25 -26.95
C PHE A 208 19.41 -27.27 -25.87
N ASP A 209 18.32 -27.58 -25.17
CA ASP A 209 17.97 -26.91 -23.91
C ASP A 209 18.64 -27.66 -22.76
N GLU A 210 19.89 -27.28 -22.43
CA GLU A 210 20.46 -27.70 -21.15
C GLU A 210 19.51 -27.29 -20.01
N PRO A 211 19.19 -28.18 -19.05
CA PRO A 211 18.51 -27.78 -17.83
C PRO A 211 19.30 -26.66 -17.17
N LEU A 212 18.76 -25.44 -17.23
CA LEU A 212 19.44 -24.28 -16.66
C LEU A 212 19.80 -24.62 -15.21
N PRO A 213 21.08 -24.42 -14.80
CA PRO A 213 21.49 -24.78 -13.45
C PRO A 213 20.60 -24.01 -12.47
N LEU A 214 20.29 -24.60 -11.30
CA LEU A 214 19.46 -23.99 -10.24
C LEU A 214 19.96 -22.62 -9.71
N SER A 215 21.09 -22.15 -10.23
CA SER A 215 21.70 -20.83 -10.04
C SER A 215 21.50 -19.86 -11.22
N SER A 216 20.72 -20.19 -12.25
CA SER A 216 20.11 -19.19 -13.13
C SER A 216 18.92 -18.55 -12.38
N PRO A 217 18.82 -17.21 -12.36
CA PRO A 217 17.72 -16.54 -11.71
C PRO A 217 16.51 -16.47 -12.67
N ASP A 218 15.89 -17.64 -12.92
CA ASP A 218 14.56 -17.73 -13.54
C ASP A 218 13.52 -17.20 -12.54
N GLN A 219 13.54 -15.87 -12.42
CA GLN A 219 12.62 -15.10 -11.60
C GLN A 219 11.20 -15.15 -12.17
N ASN A 220 11.02 -15.54 -13.44
CA ASN A 220 9.73 -15.56 -14.11
C ASN A 220 8.93 -16.82 -13.76
N ALA A 221 7.67 -16.62 -13.42
CA ALA A 221 6.70 -17.68 -13.16
C ALA A 221 5.30 -17.25 -13.60
N THR A 222 4.35 -18.16 -13.54
CA THR A 222 2.92 -17.89 -13.71
C THR A 222 2.24 -18.02 -12.35
N LEU A 223 1.60 -16.95 -11.89
CA LEU A 223 0.74 -16.96 -10.71
C LEU A 223 -0.70 -17.23 -11.16
N SER A 224 -1.30 -18.28 -10.60
CA SER A 224 -2.73 -18.58 -10.75
C SER A 224 -3.47 -18.02 -9.53
N ILE A 225 -4.49 -17.19 -9.76
CA ILE A 225 -5.32 -16.55 -8.75
C ILE A 225 -6.79 -16.64 -9.17
N ASP A 226 -7.60 -17.34 -8.40
CA ASP A 226 -8.93 -17.78 -8.82
C ASP A 226 -8.86 -18.52 -10.18
N ASP A 227 -9.57 -18.04 -11.21
CA ASP A 227 -9.59 -18.53 -12.59
C ASP A 227 -8.57 -17.83 -13.52
N ARG A 228 -7.73 -16.93 -13.00
CA ARG A 228 -6.84 -16.06 -13.79
C ARG A 228 -5.38 -16.49 -13.67
N GLN A 229 -4.63 -16.34 -14.77
CA GLN A 229 -3.18 -16.58 -14.82
C GLN A 229 -2.43 -15.29 -15.14
N VAL A 230 -1.40 -15.00 -14.36
CA VAL A 230 -0.64 -13.75 -14.40
C VAL A 230 0.85 -14.05 -14.52
N PRO A 231 1.58 -13.52 -15.52
CA PRO A 231 3.03 -13.60 -15.54
C PRO A 231 3.60 -12.73 -14.41
N VAL A 232 4.43 -13.33 -13.57
CA VAL A 232 5.05 -12.67 -12.41
C VAL A 232 6.56 -12.87 -12.40
N THR A 233 7.27 -11.93 -11.79
CA THR A 233 8.73 -11.99 -11.62
C THR A 233 9.09 -11.88 -10.14
N LEU A 234 9.92 -12.77 -9.62
CA LEU A 234 10.39 -12.73 -8.22
C LEU A 234 11.28 -11.51 -7.99
N MET A 235 10.95 -10.68 -7.00
CA MET A 235 11.67 -9.44 -6.67
C MET A 235 11.71 -9.21 -5.16
N ASN A 236 12.58 -8.29 -4.70
CA ASN A 236 12.59 -7.81 -3.31
C ASN A 236 12.05 -6.39 -3.24
N ARG A 237 11.09 -6.14 -2.34
CA ARG A 237 10.48 -4.82 -2.09
C ARG A 237 10.80 -4.33 -0.69
N HIS A 238 11.17 -3.05 -0.60
CA HIS A 238 11.31 -2.35 0.68
C HIS A 238 9.93 -2.06 1.29
N ILE A 239 9.80 -2.21 2.61
CA ILE A 239 8.60 -1.92 3.41
C ILE A 239 8.90 -0.72 4.33
N PRO A 240 8.51 0.51 3.96
CA PRO A 240 8.92 1.71 4.69
C PRO A 240 8.50 1.77 6.18
N LEU A 241 7.37 1.14 6.56
CA LEU A 241 6.89 1.12 7.95
C LEU A 241 7.87 0.47 8.91
N ILE A 242 8.43 -0.69 8.54
CA ILE A 242 9.35 -1.50 9.35
C ILE A 242 10.83 -1.34 8.94
N ARG A 243 11.09 -0.72 7.79
CA ARG A 243 12.43 -0.49 7.20
C ARG A 243 13.18 -1.77 6.87
N ASP A 244 12.46 -2.74 6.34
CA ASP A 244 12.98 -4.04 5.93
C ASP A 244 12.64 -4.34 4.46
N TYR A 245 13.13 -5.45 3.93
CA TYR A 245 12.84 -5.94 2.59
C TYR A 245 12.13 -7.30 2.66
N LYS A 246 11.14 -7.50 1.79
CA LYS A 246 10.43 -8.77 1.65
C LYS A 246 10.43 -9.22 0.19
N GLU A 247 10.64 -10.50 -0.02
CA GLU A 247 10.53 -11.13 -1.33
C GLU A 247 9.06 -11.21 -1.76
N CYS A 248 8.77 -10.91 -3.02
CA CYS A 248 7.42 -10.88 -3.55
C CYS A 248 7.38 -11.25 -5.04
N TRP A 249 6.26 -11.84 -5.46
CA TRP A 249 5.96 -12.07 -6.87
C TRP A 249 5.40 -10.80 -7.49
N HIS A 250 6.20 -10.12 -8.32
CA HIS A 250 5.86 -8.88 -8.97
C HIS A 250 4.97 -9.10 -10.20
N ALA A 251 3.76 -8.54 -10.20
CA ALA A 251 2.89 -8.44 -11.37
C ALA A 251 3.01 -7.04 -12.01
N ALA A 252 3.31 -7.01 -13.31
CA ALA A 252 3.47 -5.77 -14.08
C ALA A 252 2.13 -5.21 -14.61
N ASP A 253 2.19 -4.23 -15.52
CA ASP A 253 1.06 -3.69 -16.29
C ASP A 253 -0.15 -3.28 -15.42
N ASN A 254 0.06 -2.44 -14.40
CA ASN A 254 -0.97 -1.99 -13.46
C ASN A 254 -1.76 -3.13 -12.79
N ALA A 255 -1.07 -4.22 -12.45
CA ALA A 255 -1.64 -5.43 -11.83
C ALA A 255 -2.70 -6.14 -12.69
N LYS A 256 -2.71 -5.91 -14.00
CA LYS A 256 -3.68 -6.51 -14.93
C LYS A 256 -3.71 -8.03 -14.82
N GLY A 257 -4.91 -8.56 -14.62
CA GLY A 257 -5.15 -9.99 -14.38
C GLY A 257 -4.89 -10.45 -12.95
N LEU A 258 -4.07 -9.74 -12.15
CA LEU A 258 -3.90 -9.99 -10.71
C LEU A 258 -5.09 -9.43 -9.91
N ILE A 259 -5.48 -8.18 -10.18
CA ILE A 259 -6.69 -7.58 -9.58
C ILE A 259 -7.96 -7.95 -10.35
N GLU A 260 -9.09 -8.00 -9.65
CA GLU A 260 -10.43 -8.12 -10.24
C GLU A 260 -10.73 -6.85 -11.07
N GLY A 261 -10.98 -7.01 -12.38
CA GLY A 261 -11.22 -5.87 -13.28
C GLY A 261 -9.93 -5.16 -13.75
N ASP A 262 -10.04 -3.87 -14.02
CA ASP A 262 -8.92 -2.96 -14.33
C ASP A 262 -8.67 -1.98 -13.16
N TYR A 263 -7.45 -1.44 -13.04
CA TYR A 263 -7.13 -0.48 -11.97
C TYR A 263 -8.02 0.78 -12.01
N THR A 264 -8.56 1.14 -13.18
CA THR A 264 -9.50 2.26 -13.33
C THR A 264 -10.85 2.00 -12.65
N ASP A 265 -11.28 0.75 -12.47
CA ASP A 265 -12.51 0.39 -11.74
C ASP A 265 -12.43 0.75 -10.24
N TYR A 266 -11.22 0.93 -9.72
CA TYR A 266 -10.95 1.33 -8.34
C TYR A 266 -10.85 2.85 -8.18
N LYS A 267 -11.01 3.63 -9.26
CA LYS A 267 -11.04 5.10 -9.19
C LYS A 267 -12.37 5.58 -8.61
N LEU A 268 -12.27 6.54 -7.70
CA LEU A 268 -13.39 7.17 -7.01
C LEU A 268 -13.52 8.64 -7.46
N PRO A 269 -14.75 9.21 -7.50
CA PRO A 269 -14.94 10.62 -7.85
C PRO A 269 -14.42 11.59 -6.76
N TYR A 270 -14.23 11.10 -5.53
CA TYR A 270 -13.71 11.84 -4.39
C TYR A 270 -13.29 10.84 -3.29
N LEU A 271 -12.59 11.33 -2.25
CA LEU A 271 -12.24 10.51 -1.08
C LEU A 271 -13.51 9.97 -0.39
N ASN A 272 -13.68 8.64 -0.38
CA ASN A 272 -14.84 7.93 0.17
C ASN A 272 -14.94 7.94 1.72
N ALA A 273 -14.38 8.98 2.34
CA ALA A 273 -14.41 9.24 3.77
C ALA A 273 -15.78 9.75 4.27
N ARG A 274 -16.73 10.07 3.39
CA ARG A 274 -18.08 10.50 3.81
C ARG A 274 -19.10 9.39 3.57
N PRO A 275 -20.08 9.20 4.47
CA PRO A 275 -21.30 8.47 4.14
C PRO A 275 -21.97 9.09 2.91
N ALA A 276 -22.65 8.28 2.11
CA ALA A 276 -23.59 8.81 1.13
C ALA A 276 -24.74 9.51 1.88
N ALA A 277 -25.12 10.69 1.42
CA ALA A 277 -26.23 11.48 1.96
C ALA A 277 -27.59 10.96 1.47
#